data_AF-A0A662ANI6-F1
#
_entry.id   AF-A0A662ANI6-F1
#
_cell.length_a   1.000
_cell.length_b   1.000
_cell.length_c   1.000
_cell.angle_alpha   90.00
_cell.angle_beta   90.00
_cell.angle_gamma   90.00
#
_symmetry.space_group_name_H-M   'P 1'
#
loop_
_entity.id
_entity.type
_entity.pdbx_description
1 polymer ?
#
loop_
_entity_poly.entity_id
_entity_poly.type
_entity_poly.pdbx_seq_one_letter_code
_entity_poly.pdbx_strand_id
1 'polypeptide(L)'
;MNLSFLSEMQVTLSEYITGKQRFQNINKMIMFNSAWKEEAFECLRDLLIHMREIKASDIDIGGPGSKNKIWFRVYGIKKPSDDLPSFKQDEITAILLSILTDDQKVMLFNNKNVDISLGLVLKKGERPNRFRGDIYYESNTLAANFRRVNQEIFSMEQLDFP
;
A
#
# COMPACT_ATOMS: atom_id res chain seq x y z
N MET A 1 -2.60 13.56 2.59
CA MET A 1 -1.71 13.90 3.71
C MET A 1 -0.32 13.36 3.43
N ASN A 2 0.71 14.15 3.72
CA ASN A 2 2.07 13.63 3.83
C ASN A 2 2.26 13.14 5.27
N LEU A 3 3.09 12.13 5.50
CA LEU A 3 3.31 11.59 6.84
C LEU A 3 4.04 12.62 7.72
N SER A 4 3.49 12.91 8.89
CA SER A 4 3.97 13.95 9.81
C SER A 4 5.43 13.76 10.25
N PHE A 5 5.86 12.51 10.33
CA PHE A 5 7.19 12.10 10.78
C PHE A 5 8.24 12.00 9.67
N LEU A 6 7.90 12.31 8.42
CA LEU A 6 8.81 12.10 7.28
C LEU A 6 10.13 12.85 7.44
N SER A 7 10.09 14.12 7.87
CA SER A 7 11.29 14.94 8.04
C SER A 7 12.23 14.35 9.10
N GLU A 8 11.68 13.91 10.23
CA GLU A 8 12.45 13.30 11.31
C GLU A 8 13.08 11.96 10.89
N MET A 9 12.30 11.14 10.18
CA MET A 9 12.77 9.89 9.60
C MET A 9 13.92 10.13 8.61
N GLN A 10 13.80 11.13 7.73
CA GLN A 10 14.82 11.42 6.71
C GLN A 10 16.13 11.96 7.30
N VAL A 11 16.09 12.73 8.38
CA VAL A 11 17.29 13.18 9.10
C VAL A 11 18.10 11.98 9.65
N THR A 12 17.41 10.92 10.05
CA THR A 12 18.04 9.74 10.65
C THR A 12 18.53 8.73 9.59
N LEU A 13 18.01 8.79 8.37
CA LEU A 13 18.37 7.89 7.27
C LEU A 13 19.48 8.49 6.41
N SER A 14 20.68 7.93 6.48
CA SER A 14 21.78 8.35 5.60
C SER A 14 21.44 8.11 4.12
N GLU A 15 21.80 9.08 3.27
CA GLU A 15 21.46 9.06 1.82
C GLU A 15 22.09 7.88 1.07
N TYR A 16 23.27 7.42 1.51
CA TYR A 16 23.97 6.28 0.88
C TYR A 16 23.32 4.92 1.17
N ILE A 17 22.37 4.85 2.12
CA ILE A 17 21.65 3.61 2.44
C ILE A 17 20.43 3.50 1.53
N THR A 18 20.43 2.47 0.67
CA THR A 18 19.41 2.23 -0.35
C THR A 18 18.85 0.79 -0.29
N GLY A 19 17.76 0.54 -1.02
CA GLY A 19 17.19 -0.80 -1.20
C GLY A 19 16.77 -1.49 0.10
N LYS A 20 17.01 -2.80 0.20
CA LYS A 20 16.59 -3.65 1.33
C LYS A 20 16.97 -3.06 2.69
N GLN A 21 18.20 -2.56 2.84
CA GLN A 21 18.67 -2.04 4.11
C GLN A 21 17.94 -0.75 4.52
N ARG A 22 17.59 0.09 3.55
CA ARG A 22 16.74 1.27 3.79
C ARG A 22 15.36 0.86 4.29
N PHE A 23 14.74 -0.14 3.66
CA PHE A 23 13.42 -0.64 4.07
C PHE A 23 13.45 -1.23 5.48
N GLN A 24 14.50 -1.97 5.82
CA GLN A 24 14.68 -2.53 7.17
C GLN A 24 14.86 -1.43 8.23
N ASN A 25 15.58 -0.36 7.92
CA ASN A 25 15.75 0.77 8.83
C ASN A 25 14.43 1.52 9.04
N ILE A 26 13.67 1.77 7.98
CA ILE A 26 12.32 2.36 8.06
C ILE A 26 11.40 1.46 8.90
N ASN A 27 11.41 0.14 8.66
CA ASN A 27 10.63 -0.80 9.47
C ASN A 27 10.96 -0.71 10.96
N LYS A 28 12.25 -0.65 11.32
CA LYS A 28 12.66 -0.48 12.72
C LYS A 28 12.08 0.80 13.31
N MET A 29 12.20 1.93 12.60
CA MET A 29 11.70 3.23 13.06
C MET A 29 10.19 3.22 13.33
N ILE A 30 9.39 2.67 12.41
CA ILE A 30 7.93 2.57 12.64
C ILE A 30 7.56 1.52 13.68
N MET A 31 8.39 0.50 13.91
CA MET A 31 8.16 -0.47 15.01
C MET A 31 8.45 0.12 16.38
N PHE A 32 9.46 1.00 16.49
CA PHE A 32 9.75 1.70 17.75
C PHE A 32 8.75 2.82 18.05
N ASN A 33 8.17 3.43 17.01
CA ASN A 33 7.18 4.50 17.13
C ASN A 33 5.79 4.04 16.70
N SER A 34 4.97 3.58 17.66
CA SER A 34 3.61 3.08 17.38
C SER A 34 2.74 4.12 16.66
N ALA A 35 2.86 5.40 17.03
CA ALA A 35 2.13 6.50 16.38
C ALA A 35 2.47 6.63 14.89
N TRP A 36 3.74 6.43 14.50
CA TRP A 36 4.15 6.50 13.09
C TRP A 36 3.59 5.33 12.29
N LYS A 37 3.59 4.13 12.89
CA LYS A 37 2.97 2.95 12.28
C LYS A 37 1.46 3.13 12.10
N GLU A 38 0.79 3.67 13.12
CA GLU A 38 -0.65 3.95 13.06
C GLU A 38 -0.95 4.99 11.98
N GLU A 39 -0.23 6.11 11.93
CA GLU A 39 -0.41 7.13 10.88
C GLU A 39 -0.18 6.57 9.47
N ALA A 40 0.87 5.76 9.27
CA ALA A 40 1.16 5.12 7.98
C ALA A 40 0.07 4.12 7.57
N PHE A 41 -0.47 3.36 8.53
CA PHE A 41 -1.58 2.44 8.32
C PHE A 41 -2.87 3.18 7.94
N GLU A 42 -3.18 4.25 8.67
CA GLU A 42 -4.33 5.12 8.45
C GLU A 42 -4.27 5.78 7.07
N CYS A 43 -3.08 6.20 6.65
CA CYS A 43 -2.87 6.71 5.30
C CYS A 43 -3.27 5.70 4.21
N LEU A 44 -2.87 4.42 4.34
CA LEU A 44 -3.33 3.40 3.40
C LEU A 44 -4.84 3.20 3.47
N ARG A 45 -5.41 3.20 4.68
CA ARG A 45 -6.86 3.04 4.87
C ARG A 45 -7.63 4.12 4.11
N ASP A 46 -7.20 5.37 4.20
CA ASP A 46 -7.79 6.50 3.49
C ASP A 46 -7.67 6.34 1.96
N LEU A 47 -6.52 5.89 1.45
CA LEU A 47 -6.34 5.58 0.03
C LEU A 47 -7.31 4.49 -0.45
N LEU A 48 -7.54 3.44 0.35
CA LEU A 48 -8.47 2.37 0.04
C LEU A 48 -9.94 2.79 0.18
N ILE A 49 -10.26 3.72 1.09
CA ILE A 49 -11.57 4.37 1.15
C ILE A 49 -11.82 5.14 -0.14
N HIS A 50 -10.86 5.97 -0.57
CA HIS A 50 -10.96 6.75 -1.80
C HIS A 50 -11.09 5.85 -3.03
N MET A 51 -10.28 4.79 -3.12
CA MET A 51 -10.37 3.75 -4.17
C MET A 51 -11.80 3.23 -4.33
N ARG A 52 -12.48 2.96 -3.21
CA ARG A 52 -13.87 2.48 -3.21
C ARG A 52 -14.85 3.57 -3.66
N GLU A 53 -14.67 4.81 -3.21
CA GLU A 53 -15.53 5.94 -3.55
C GLU A 53 -15.55 6.22 -5.06
N ILE A 54 -14.38 6.15 -5.71
CA ILE A 54 -14.25 6.31 -7.17
C ILE A 54 -14.54 5.01 -7.95
N LYS A 55 -14.95 3.94 -7.26
CA LYS A 55 -15.23 2.61 -7.83
C LYS A 55 -14.05 2.01 -8.62
N ALA A 56 -12.82 2.26 -8.18
CA ALA A 56 -11.63 1.66 -8.77
C ALA A 56 -11.56 0.14 -8.46
N SER A 57 -11.06 -0.63 -9.44
CA SER A 57 -10.78 -2.06 -9.31
C SER A 57 -9.41 -2.34 -8.71
N ASP A 58 -8.43 -1.50 -9.06
CA ASP A 58 -7.04 -1.62 -8.65
C ASP A 58 -6.47 -0.26 -8.22
N ILE A 59 -5.57 -0.27 -7.26
CA ILE A 59 -4.70 0.86 -6.87
C ILE A 59 -3.25 0.41 -6.97
N ASP A 60 -2.39 1.24 -7.58
CA ASP A 60 -0.95 1.05 -7.65
C ASP A 60 -0.24 2.20 -6.95
N ILE A 61 0.69 1.88 -6.05
CA ILE A 61 1.41 2.84 -5.21
C ILE A 61 2.90 2.53 -5.16
N GLY A 62 3.75 3.55 -5.06
CA GLY A 62 5.20 3.39 -4.99
C GLY A 62 5.88 3.15 -6.32
N GLY A 63 7.18 2.87 -6.26
CA GLY A 63 7.99 2.66 -7.46
C GLY A 63 8.33 3.96 -8.21
N PRO A 64 9.44 3.99 -8.97
CA PRO A 64 9.74 5.11 -9.87
C PRO A 64 8.70 5.25 -10.99
N GLY A 65 8.09 4.14 -11.45
CA GLY A 65 7.10 4.14 -12.53
C GLY A 65 5.84 4.96 -12.22
N SER A 66 5.48 5.10 -10.94
CA SER A 66 4.30 5.88 -10.52
C SER A 66 4.52 7.39 -10.56
N LYS A 67 5.78 7.86 -10.69
CA LYS A 67 6.16 9.27 -10.59
C LYS A 67 5.64 9.94 -9.30
N ASN A 68 5.72 9.22 -8.18
CA ASN A 68 5.23 9.64 -6.86
C ASN A 68 3.71 9.89 -6.79
N LYS A 69 2.93 9.53 -7.83
CA LYS A 69 1.48 9.64 -7.82
C LYS A 69 0.83 8.32 -7.44
N ILE A 70 -0.40 8.39 -6.95
CA ILE A 70 -1.25 7.21 -6.75
C ILE A 70 -2.00 6.93 -8.05
N TRP A 71 -1.97 5.68 -8.51
CA TRP A 71 -2.64 5.29 -9.74
C TRP A 71 -3.85 4.41 -9.43
N PHE A 72 -4.94 4.64 -10.16
CA PHE A 72 -6.15 3.84 -10.05
C PHE A 72 -6.52 3.25 -11.39
N ARG A 73 -7.12 2.07 -11.36
CA ARG A 73 -7.86 1.51 -12.49
C ARG A 73 -9.34 1.66 -12.25
N VAL A 74 -10.00 2.52 -13.02
CA VAL A 74 -11.45 2.75 -12.94
C VAL A 74 -12.06 2.31 -14.26
N TYR A 75 -12.98 1.34 -14.23
CA TYR A 75 -13.62 0.76 -15.42
C TYR A 75 -12.60 0.35 -16.52
N GLY A 76 -11.51 -0.30 -16.12
CA GLY A 76 -10.45 -0.77 -17.03
C GLY A 76 -9.38 0.27 -17.36
N ILE A 77 -9.65 1.56 -17.18
CA ILE A 77 -8.74 2.65 -17.51
C ILE A 77 -7.80 2.94 -16.33
N LYS A 78 -6.49 2.78 -16.55
CA LYS A 78 -5.46 3.07 -15.53
C LYS A 78 -4.90 4.49 -15.70
N LYS A 79 -5.05 5.34 -14.69
CA LYS A 79 -4.60 6.74 -14.69
C LYS A 79 -4.09 7.16 -13.30
N PRO A 80 -3.17 8.14 -13.22
CA PRO A 80 -2.82 8.75 -11.95
C PRO A 80 -4.02 9.55 -11.42
N SER A 81 -4.18 9.60 -10.11
CA SER A 81 -5.07 10.56 -9.46
C SER A 81 -4.40 11.93 -9.42
N ASP A 82 -5.13 12.95 -9.85
CA ASP A 82 -4.70 14.35 -9.75
C ASP A 82 -5.21 15.02 -8.46
N ASP A 83 -6.17 14.38 -7.77
CA ASP A 83 -6.77 14.89 -6.53
C ASP A 83 -6.02 14.46 -5.26
N LEU A 84 -5.16 13.43 -5.38
CA LEU A 84 -4.38 12.92 -4.27
C LEU A 84 -2.98 13.55 -4.21
N PRO A 85 -2.40 13.69 -3.01
CA PRO A 85 -1.04 14.19 -2.86
C PRO A 85 -0.03 13.22 -3.49
N SER A 86 1.14 13.74 -3.82
CA SER A 86 2.30 12.92 -4.18
C SER A 86 2.98 12.38 -2.93
N PHE A 87 3.46 11.14 -2.98
CA PHE A 87 4.18 10.50 -1.88
C PHE A 87 5.65 10.25 -2.23
N LYS A 88 6.55 10.54 -1.30
CA LYS A 88 7.96 10.14 -1.41
C LYS A 88 8.09 8.63 -1.20
N GLN A 89 9.16 8.06 -1.73
CA GLN A 89 9.41 6.61 -1.67
C GLN A 89 9.56 6.08 -0.23
N ASP A 90 10.10 6.89 0.68
CA ASP A 90 10.20 6.54 2.10
C ASP A 90 8.82 6.50 2.79
N GLU A 91 7.90 7.39 2.39
CA GLU A 91 6.52 7.38 2.89
C GLU A 91 5.81 6.12 2.42
N ILE A 92 5.90 5.81 1.13
CA ILE A 92 5.33 4.57 0.59
C ILE A 92 5.92 3.34 1.29
N THR A 93 7.23 3.34 1.55
CA THR A 93 7.88 2.25 2.28
C THR A 93 7.28 2.08 3.68
N ALA A 94 7.10 3.17 4.43
CA ALA A 94 6.46 3.13 5.75
C ALA A 94 5.00 2.65 5.67
N ILE A 95 4.23 3.16 4.72
CA ILE A 95 2.82 2.78 4.48
C ILE A 95 2.70 1.29 4.19
N LEU A 96 3.50 0.77 3.25
CA LEU A 96 3.46 -0.64 2.83
C LEU A 96 3.90 -1.59 3.94
N LEU A 97 4.94 -1.23 4.71
CA LEU A 97 5.42 -2.07 5.80
C LEU A 97 4.50 -2.03 7.04
N SER A 98 3.66 -1.00 7.18
CA SER A 98 2.74 -0.87 8.32
C SER A 98 1.67 -1.97 8.36
N ILE A 99 1.25 -2.47 7.20
CA ILE A 99 0.21 -3.51 7.06
C ILE A 99 0.74 -4.95 7.09
N LEU A 100 2.05 -5.14 7.00
CA LEU A 100 2.64 -6.48 6.94
C LEU A 100 2.90 -7.04 8.34
N THR A 101 2.66 -8.33 8.50
CA THR A 101 3.15 -9.09 9.65
C THR A 101 4.67 -9.27 9.55
N ASP A 102 5.32 -9.64 10.66
CA ASP A 102 6.77 -9.82 10.65
C ASP A 102 7.22 -10.97 9.73
N ASP A 103 6.44 -12.05 9.66
CA ASP A 103 6.69 -13.15 8.71
C ASP A 103 6.58 -12.69 7.25
N GLN A 104 5.56 -11.88 6.93
CA GLN A 104 5.39 -11.33 5.58
C GLN A 104 6.53 -10.36 5.21
N LYS A 105 7.05 -9.58 6.17
CA LYS A 105 8.22 -8.74 5.95
C LYS A 105 9.47 -9.58 5.68
N VAL A 106 9.66 -10.69 6.41
CA VAL A 106 10.76 -11.63 6.15
C VAL A 106 10.65 -12.19 4.72
N MET A 107 9.45 -12.59 4.28
CA MET A 107 9.22 -13.04 2.91
C MET A 107 9.54 -11.94 1.89
N LEU A 108 9.00 -10.73 2.08
CA LEU A 108 9.26 -9.57 1.22
C LEU A 108 10.76 -9.27 1.10
N PHE A 109 11.48 -9.26 2.22
CA PHE A 109 12.90 -8.95 2.22
C PHE A 109 13.78 -10.04 1.59
N ASN A 110 13.32 -11.29 1.57
CA ASN A 110 14.08 -12.40 1.00
C ASN A 110 13.73 -12.65 -0.46
N ASN A 111 12.44 -12.64 -0.79
CA ASN A 111 11.92 -12.97 -2.11
C ASN A 111 11.75 -11.75 -3.00
N LYS A 112 11.85 -10.53 -2.42
CA LYS A 112 11.61 -9.25 -3.10
C LYS A 112 10.17 -9.06 -3.60
N ASN A 113 9.26 -9.92 -3.15
CA ASN A 113 7.82 -9.85 -3.36
C ASN A 113 7.08 -10.50 -2.18
N VAL A 114 5.81 -10.15 -1.99
CA VAL A 114 4.89 -10.86 -1.09
C VAL A 114 3.44 -10.61 -1.52
N ASP A 115 2.73 -11.70 -1.78
CA ASP A 115 1.28 -11.70 -1.98
C ASP A 115 0.55 -11.73 -0.64
N ILE A 116 -0.43 -10.85 -0.45
CA ILE A 116 -1.22 -10.76 0.77
C ILE A 116 -2.73 -10.67 0.49
N SER A 117 -3.52 -11.19 1.43
CA SER A 117 -4.95 -10.92 1.51
C SER A 117 -5.22 -9.99 2.68
N LEU A 118 -5.61 -8.75 2.38
CA LEU A 118 -5.86 -7.69 3.35
C LEU A 118 -7.37 -7.53 3.57
N GLY A 119 -7.81 -7.64 4.81
CA GLY A 119 -9.19 -7.36 5.22
C GLY A 119 -9.25 -6.14 6.13
N LEU A 120 -9.95 -5.08 5.72
CA LEU A 120 -10.04 -3.83 6.48
C LEU A 120 -11.49 -3.34 6.61
N VAL A 121 -11.86 -2.92 7.81
CA VAL A 121 -13.12 -2.20 8.03
C VAL A 121 -12.89 -0.74 7.62
N LEU A 122 -13.46 -0.33 6.48
CA LEU A 122 -13.25 1.00 5.92
C LEU A 122 -14.21 2.06 6.49
N LYS A 123 -15.41 1.65 6.94
CA LYS A 123 -16.33 2.50 7.69
C LYS A 123 -16.89 1.73 8.89
N LYS A 124 -17.11 2.43 9.99
CA LYS A 124 -17.60 1.85 11.25
C LYS A 124 -18.93 1.11 11.01
N GLY A 125 -19.00 -0.15 11.44
CA GLY A 125 -20.20 -0.99 11.30
C GLY A 125 -20.29 -1.79 9.99
N GLU A 126 -19.35 -1.62 9.06
CA GLU A 126 -19.30 -2.43 7.84
C GLU A 126 -18.55 -3.76 8.04
N ARG A 127 -18.88 -4.74 7.20
CA ARG A 127 -18.04 -5.93 7.05
C ARG A 127 -16.66 -5.53 6.49
N PRO A 128 -15.58 -6.26 6.86
CA PRO A 128 -14.27 -6.01 6.28
C PRO A 128 -14.32 -6.05 4.75
N ASN A 129 -13.84 -4.98 4.12
CA ASN A 129 -13.58 -4.94 2.70
C ASN A 129 -12.29 -5.71 2.45
N ARG A 130 -12.31 -6.58 1.44
CA ARG A 130 -11.18 -7.47 1.14
C ARG A 130 -10.41 -6.95 -0.06
N PHE A 131 -9.10 -7.05 0.03
CA PHE A 131 -8.16 -6.66 -1.00
C PHE A 131 -7.13 -7.77 -1.17
N ARG A 132 -6.77 -8.07 -2.42
CA ARG A 132 -5.57 -8.85 -2.71
C ARG A 132 -4.46 -7.86 -3.02
N GLY A 133 -3.41 -7.87 -2.22
CA GLY A 133 -2.24 -7.03 -2.38
C GLY A 133 -1.05 -7.84 -2.87
N ASP A 134 -0.19 -7.22 -3.67
CA ASP A 134 1.16 -7.67 -3.94
C ASP A 134 2.11 -6.50 -3.67
N ILE A 135 3.12 -6.72 -2.84
CA ILE A 135 4.15 -5.73 -2.50
C ILE A 135 5.49 -6.26 -3.00
N TYR A 136 6.19 -5.47 -3.81
CA TYR A 136 7.40 -5.91 -4.49
C TYR A 136 8.44 -4.81 -4.61
N TYR A 137 9.66 -5.23 -4.95
CA TYR A 137 10.77 -4.32 -5.17
C TYR A 137 10.75 -3.80 -6.60
N GLU A 138 10.91 -2.49 -6.76
CA GLU A 138 11.08 -1.83 -8.06
C GLU A 138 12.26 -0.86 -7.96
N SER A 139 13.37 -1.13 -8.66
CA SER A 139 14.53 -0.22 -8.73
C SER A 139 15.00 0.34 -7.37
N ASN A 140 15.19 -0.54 -6.38
CA ASN A 140 15.55 -0.21 -4.99
C ASN A 140 14.52 0.60 -4.19
N THR A 141 13.27 0.66 -4.66
CA THR A 141 12.10 1.18 -3.93
C THR A 141 11.07 0.07 -3.71
N LEU A 142 10.08 0.30 -2.85
CA LEU A 142 8.92 -0.57 -2.74
C LEU A 142 7.76 -0.01 -3.56
N ALA A 143 7.07 -0.92 -4.23
CA ALA A 143 5.83 -0.67 -4.92
C ALA A 143 4.79 -1.72 -4.49
N ALA A 144 3.52 -1.41 -4.71
CA ALA A 144 2.45 -2.34 -4.46
C ALA A 144 1.28 -2.14 -5.42
N ASN A 145 0.58 -3.25 -5.68
CA ASN A 145 -0.74 -3.25 -6.29
C ASN A 145 -1.74 -3.82 -5.29
N PHE A 146 -2.90 -3.18 -5.13
CA PHE A 146 -4.04 -3.77 -4.43
C PHE A 146 -5.23 -3.85 -5.36
N ARG A 147 -5.83 -5.04 -5.44
CA ARG A 147 -7.08 -5.31 -6.14
C ARG A 147 -8.21 -5.50 -5.15
N ARG A 148 -9.33 -4.81 -5.37
CA ARG A 148 -10.55 -5.02 -4.58
C ARG A 148 -11.12 -6.42 -4.86
N VAL A 149 -11.49 -7.13 -3.80
CA VAL A 149 -12.21 -8.41 -3.88
C VAL A 149 -13.68 -8.17 -3.54
N ASN A 150 -14.59 -8.66 -4.37
CA ASN A 150 -16.02 -8.50 -4.15
C ASN A 150 -16.45 -9.20 -2.85
N GLN A 151 -17.41 -8.61 -2.15
CA GLN A 151 -17.96 -9.19 -0.92
C GLN A 151 -18.93 -10.34 -1.22
N GLU A 152 -19.57 -10.30 -2.38
CA GLU A 152 -20.49 -11.32 -2.88
C GLU A 152 -19.81 -12.16 -3.95
N ILE A 153 -20.04 -13.47 -3.88
CA ILE A 153 -19.62 -14.42 -4.90
C ILE A 153 -20.71 -14.44 -5.96
N PHE A 154 -20.33 -14.34 -7.22
CA PHE A 154 -21.28 -14.43 -8.33
C PHE A 154 -21.89 -15.83 -8.40
N SER A 155 -23.19 -15.91 -8.66
CA SER A 155 -23.85 -17.19 -8.96
C SER A 155 -23.37 -17.77 -10.29
N MET A 156 -23.63 -19.06 -10.52
CA MET A 156 -23.32 -19.70 -11.82
C MET A 156 -24.02 -19.00 -12.98
N GLU A 157 -25.30 -18.62 -12.79
CA GLU A 157 -26.08 -17.85 -13.76
C GLU A 157 -25.44 -16.49 -14.07
N GLN A 158 -24.97 -15.76 -13.05
CA GLN A 158 -24.31 -14.45 -13.25
C GLN A 158 -22.96 -14.56 -13.96
N LEU A 159 -22.37 -15.75 -13.98
CA LEU A 159 -21.11 -16.05 -14.64
C LEU A 159 -21.31 -16.68 -16.02
N ASP A 160 -22.57 -16.80 -16.48
CA ASP A 160 -22.95 -17.46 -17.73
C ASP A 160 -22.39 -18.89 -17.84
N PHE A 161 -22.31 -19.60 -16.71
CA PHE A 161 -22.01 -21.04 -16.74
C PHE A 161 -23.23 -21.82 -17.28
N PRO A 162 -23.04 -22.68 -18.28
CA PRO A 162 -24.11 -23.47 -18.88
C PRO A 162 -24.65 -24.56 -17.95
#